data_AF-A0A1P8UI93-F1
#
_entry.id   AF-A0A1P8UI93-F1
#
_cell.length_a   1.000
_cell.length_b   1.000
_cell.length_c   1.000
_cell.angle_alpha   90.00
_cell.angle_beta   90.00
_cell.angle_gamma   90.00
#
_symmetry.space_group_name_H-M   'P 1'
#
loop_
_entity.id
_entity.type
_entity.pdbx_description
1 polymer ?
#
loop_
_entity_poly.entity_id
_entity_poly.type
_entity_poly.pdbx_seq_one_letter_code
_entity_poly.pdbx_strand_id
1 'polypeptide(L)'
;MSRQAFAVHGWMKAMLKMSVVFGLSSIASIVVFIHLFGFPGIAVGLVLNGILGGMIYFIVAMRRLDISWKRLGAGLWRSFVGTVVMAGLLNLLGFGWFDSHPGFSNLGLALQLTEMVAIGAISYVSSILVLWWISGRPDGPERDLLDYLRRVMIARKGGHA
;
A
#
# COMPACT_ATOMS: atom_id res chain seq x y z
N MET A 1 -1.22 -33.77 13.21
CA MET A 1 -0.74 -32.46 13.71
C MET A 1 0.74 -32.15 13.44
N SER A 2 1.60 -33.12 13.07
CA SER A 2 3.05 -32.87 12.88
C SER A 2 3.46 -32.14 11.58
N ARG A 3 2.72 -32.30 10.47
CA ARG A 3 3.12 -31.72 9.17
C ARG A 3 3.05 -30.19 9.09
N GLN A 4 2.12 -29.54 9.80
CA GLN A 4 2.00 -28.08 9.81
C GLN A 4 3.14 -27.42 10.60
N ALA A 5 3.57 -28.01 11.72
CA ALA A 5 4.68 -27.51 12.52
C ALA A 5 6.04 -27.57 11.78
N PHE A 6 6.28 -28.66 11.02
CA PHE A 6 7.48 -28.80 10.19
C PHE A 6 7.49 -27.83 8.99
N ALA A 7 6.34 -27.60 8.38
CA ALA A 7 6.21 -26.62 7.30
C ALA A 7 6.51 -25.20 7.80
N VAL A 8 5.98 -24.82 8.98
CA VAL A 8 6.25 -23.52 9.62
C VAL A 8 7.73 -23.36 9.99
N HIS A 9 8.37 -24.40 10.55
CA HIS A 9 9.80 -24.37 10.89
C HIS A 9 10.71 -24.26 9.66
N GLY A 10 10.39 -24.96 8.57
CA GLY A 10 11.12 -24.82 7.30
C GLY A 10 10.96 -23.42 6.69
N TRP A 11 9.78 -22.82 6.86
CA TRP A 11 9.47 -21.48 6.37
C TRP A 11 10.15 -20.37 7.17
N MET A 12 10.23 -20.49 8.50
CA MET A 12 10.98 -19.54 9.32
C MET A 12 12.43 -19.45 8.88
N LYS A 13 13.07 -20.59 8.58
CA LYS A 13 14.47 -20.61 8.09
C LYS A 13 14.59 -19.96 6.71
N ALA A 14 13.63 -20.16 5.81
CA ALA A 14 13.64 -19.54 4.48
C ALA A 14 13.37 -18.03 4.53
N MET A 15 12.37 -17.59 5.31
CA MET A 15 12.12 -16.16 5.56
C MET A 15 13.32 -15.49 6.20
N LEU A 16 13.94 -16.13 7.20
CA LEU A 16 15.13 -15.58 7.87
C LEU A 16 16.31 -15.47 6.90
N LYS A 17 16.57 -16.49 6.07
CA LYS A 17 17.60 -16.41 5.01
C LYS A 17 17.31 -15.28 4.01
N MET A 18 16.06 -15.13 3.58
CA MET A 18 15.66 -14.04 2.68
C MET A 18 15.85 -12.68 3.35
N SER A 19 15.43 -12.50 4.61
CA SER A 19 15.63 -11.26 5.37
C SER A 19 17.09 -10.91 5.57
N VAL A 20 17.95 -11.91 5.84
CA VAL A 20 19.40 -11.71 5.99
C VAL A 20 20.03 -11.30 4.66
N VAL A 21 19.74 -12.01 3.58
CA VAL A 21 20.23 -11.65 2.23
C VAL A 21 19.76 -10.26 1.83
N PHE A 22 18.50 -9.93 2.14
CA PHE A 22 17.92 -8.63 1.83
C PHE A 22 18.54 -7.49 2.65
N GLY A 23 18.80 -7.73 3.93
CA GLY A 23 19.51 -6.77 4.80
C GLY A 23 20.94 -6.53 4.32
N LEU A 24 21.67 -7.58 3.98
CA LEU A 24 23.03 -7.49 3.43
C LEU A 24 23.04 -6.76 2.08
N SER A 25 22.10 -7.08 1.19
CA SER A 25 21.89 -6.37 -0.08
C SER A 25 21.59 -4.88 0.14
N SER A 26 20.80 -4.56 1.17
CA SER A 26 20.48 -3.17 1.53
C SER A 26 21.73 -2.42 1.93
N ILE A 27 22.54 -3.00 2.82
CA ILE A 27 23.77 -2.37 3.32
C ILE A 27 24.75 -2.17 2.17
N ALA A 28 24.95 -3.19 1.33
CA ALA A 28 25.80 -3.08 0.15
C ALA A 28 25.33 -1.98 -0.81
N SER A 29 24.02 -1.92 -1.08
CA SER A 29 23.43 -0.89 -1.95
C SER A 29 23.63 0.50 -1.36
N ILE A 30 23.38 0.70 -0.06
CA ILE A 30 23.60 2.00 0.60
C ILE A 30 25.08 2.42 0.49
N VAL A 31 26.02 1.51 0.72
CA VAL A 31 27.47 1.81 0.64
C VAL A 31 27.89 2.14 -0.80
N VAL A 32 27.32 1.50 -1.82
CA VAL A 32 27.61 1.84 -3.21
C VAL A 32 27.00 3.19 -3.60
N PHE A 33 25.72 3.41 -3.29
CA PHE A 33 25.01 4.62 -3.70
C PHE A 33 25.45 5.86 -2.93
N ILE A 34 25.89 5.74 -1.67
CA ILE A 34 26.45 6.87 -0.92
C ILE A 34 27.74 7.39 -1.56
N HIS A 35 28.57 6.49 -2.12
CA HIS A 35 29.81 6.89 -2.80
C HIS A 35 29.54 7.54 -4.16
N LEU A 36 28.47 7.13 -4.86
CA LEU A 36 28.14 7.63 -6.20
C LEU A 36 27.33 8.94 -6.17
N PHE A 37 26.40 9.08 -5.22
CA PHE A 37 25.42 10.17 -5.19
C PHE A 37 25.38 10.95 -3.87
N GLY A 38 26.28 10.65 -2.92
CA GLY A 38 26.29 11.26 -1.60
C GLY A 38 25.06 10.86 -0.77
N PHE A 39 24.61 11.77 0.10
CA PHE A 39 23.49 11.51 1.01
C PHE A 39 22.16 11.12 0.30
N PRO A 40 21.76 11.74 -0.82
CA PRO A 40 20.59 11.30 -1.60
C PRO A 40 20.68 9.85 -2.10
N GLY A 41 21.89 9.35 -2.33
CA GLY A 41 22.13 7.97 -2.74
C GLY A 41 21.62 6.93 -1.74
N ILE A 42 21.63 7.26 -0.45
CA ILE A 42 21.09 6.38 0.60
C ILE A 42 19.59 6.13 0.37
N ALA A 43 18.83 7.19 0.08
CA ALA A 43 17.39 7.11 -0.17
C ALA A 43 17.10 6.27 -1.43
N VAL A 44 17.85 6.49 -2.51
CA VAL A 44 17.71 5.71 -3.75
C VAL A 44 18.03 4.23 -3.52
N GLY A 45 19.12 3.92 -2.80
CA GLY A 45 19.49 2.55 -2.47
C GLY A 45 18.42 1.84 -1.63
N LEU A 46 17.83 2.53 -0.65
CA LEU A 46 16.73 1.99 0.16
C LEU A 46 15.47 1.74 -0.65
N VAL A 47 15.08 2.66 -1.53
CA VAL A 47 13.90 2.51 -2.40
C VAL A 47 14.10 1.34 -3.36
N LEU A 48 15.24 1.27 -4.04
CA LEU A 48 15.55 0.17 -4.96
C LEU A 48 15.56 -1.18 -4.25
N ASN A 49 16.21 -1.26 -3.10
CA ASN A 49 16.21 -2.50 -2.33
C ASN A 49 14.78 -2.84 -1.89
N GLY A 50 14.01 -1.89 -1.35
CA GLY A 50 12.61 -2.06 -0.99
C GLY A 50 11.74 -2.63 -2.12
N ILE A 51 11.90 -2.10 -3.34
CA ILE A 51 11.21 -2.59 -4.54
C ILE A 51 11.61 -4.03 -4.85
N LEU A 52 12.92 -4.33 -4.90
CA LEU A 52 13.42 -5.68 -5.19
C LEU A 52 12.94 -6.70 -4.15
N GLY A 53 12.99 -6.34 -2.88
CA GLY A 53 12.51 -7.18 -1.77
C GLY A 53 11.02 -7.42 -1.88
N GLY A 54 10.25 -6.34 -2.05
CA GLY A 54 8.81 -6.41 -2.26
C GLY A 54 8.45 -7.33 -3.44
N MET A 55 9.14 -7.21 -4.57
CA MET A 55 8.95 -8.08 -5.73
C MET A 55 9.28 -9.54 -5.43
N ILE A 56 10.41 -9.84 -4.77
CA ILE A 56 10.79 -11.21 -4.41
C ILE A 56 9.74 -11.82 -3.47
N TYR A 57 9.38 -11.12 -2.39
CA TYR A 57 8.36 -11.58 -1.45
C TYR A 57 7.01 -11.79 -2.14
N PHE A 58 6.61 -10.87 -3.02
CA PHE A 58 5.38 -10.97 -3.79
C PHE A 58 5.37 -12.20 -4.71
N ILE A 59 6.45 -12.43 -5.48
CA ILE A 59 6.56 -13.58 -6.37
C ILE A 59 6.57 -14.90 -5.58
N VAL A 60 7.32 -14.95 -4.47
CA VAL A 60 7.36 -16.13 -3.60
C VAL A 60 5.98 -16.40 -2.99
N ALA A 61 5.29 -15.36 -2.51
CA ALA A 61 3.93 -15.47 -1.99
C ALA A 61 2.96 -15.98 -3.06
N MET A 62 2.98 -15.41 -4.28
CA MET A 62 2.13 -15.83 -5.39
C MET A 62 2.35 -17.31 -5.75
N ARG A 63 3.61 -17.73 -5.90
CA ARG A 63 3.94 -19.13 -6.23
C ARG A 63 3.54 -20.11 -5.13
N ARG A 64 3.48 -19.66 -3.87
CA ARG A 64 3.17 -20.52 -2.71
C ARG A 64 1.69 -20.59 -2.39
N LEU A 65 0.97 -19.49 -2.60
CA LEU A 65 -0.47 -19.42 -2.38
C LEU A 65 -1.28 -19.88 -3.60
N ASP A 66 -0.59 -20.28 -4.69
CA ASP A 66 -1.17 -20.70 -5.97
C ASP A 66 -2.23 -19.71 -6.49
N ILE A 67 -1.97 -18.42 -6.27
CA ILE A 67 -2.91 -17.36 -6.64
C ILE A 67 -2.77 -17.11 -8.14
N SER A 68 -3.89 -17.20 -8.85
CA SER A 68 -3.93 -16.90 -10.27
C SER A 68 -3.74 -15.39 -10.53
N TRP A 69 -2.86 -15.06 -11.48
CA TRP A 69 -2.62 -13.68 -11.94
C TRP A 69 -3.90 -12.95 -12.34
N LYS A 70 -4.86 -13.68 -12.93
CA LYS A 70 -6.17 -13.15 -13.32
C LYS A 70 -6.98 -12.67 -12.12
N ARG A 71 -6.93 -13.38 -10.99
CA ARG A 71 -7.63 -13.01 -9.75
C ARG A 71 -6.99 -11.78 -9.10
N LEU A 72 -5.66 -11.69 -9.13
CA LEU A 72 -4.92 -10.51 -8.68
C LEU A 72 -5.25 -9.28 -9.53
N GLY A 73 -5.19 -9.39 -10.86
CA GLY A 73 -5.56 -8.29 -11.76
C GLY A 73 -7.01 -7.83 -11.56
N ALA A 74 -7.94 -8.77 -11.38
CA ALA A 74 -9.36 -8.48 -11.13
C ALA A 74 -9.62 -7.76 -9.79
N GLY A 75 -8.73 -7.91 -8.80
CA GLY A 75 -8.76 -7.12 -7.56
C GLY A 75 -8.06 -5.77 -7.73
N LEU A 76 -6.84 -5.79 -8.28
CA LEU A 76 -5.94 -4.62 -8.34
C LEU A 76 -6.41 -3.54 -9.29
N TRP A 77 -7.12 -3.87 -10.37
CA TRP A 77 -7.52 -2.85 -11.35
C TRP A 77 -8.40 -1.76 -10.73
N ARG A 78 -9.27 -2.09 -9.75
CA ARG A 78 -10.10 -1.10 -9.05
C ARG A 78 -9.26 -0.12 -8.24
N SER A 79 -8.29 -0.64 -7.47
CA SER A 79 -7.34 0.21 -6.73
C SER A 79 -6.49 1.05 -7.67
N PHE A 80 -6.05 0.48 -8.81
CA PHE A 80 -5.29 1.22 -9.81
C PHE A 80 -6.11 2.38 -10.40
N VAL A 81 -7.35 2.11 -10.82
CA VAL A 81 -8.25 3.15 -11.33
C VAL A 81 -8.56 4.19 -10.25
N GLY A 82 -8.81 3.78 -9.01
CA GLY A 82 -9.04 4.70 -7.90
C GLY A 82 -7.84 5.63 -7.65
N THR A 83 -6.62 5.10 -7.71
CA THR A 83 -5.39 5.91 -7.62
C THR A 83 -5.27 6.88 -8.78
N VAL A 84 -5.58 6.47 -10.01
CA VAL A 84 -5.56 7.35 -11.19
C VAL A 84 -6.60 8.47 -11.06
N VAL A 85 -7.81 8.14 -10.59
CA VAL A 85 -8.88 9.13 -10.35
C VAL A 85 -8.48 10.13 -9.27
N MET A 86 -7.94 9.65 -8.14
CA MET A 86 -7.42 10.51 -7.07
C MET A 86 -6.31 11.43 -7.59
N ALA A 87 -5.30 10.88 -8.27
CA ALA A 87 -4.18 11.66 -8.80
C ALA A 87 -4.64 12.69 -9.84
N GLY A 88 -5.58 12.31 -10.70
CA GLY A 88 -6.20 13.21 -11.68
C GLY A 88 -6.99 14.34 -11.00
N LEU A 89 -7.79 14.03 -9.99
CA LEU A 89 -8.56 15.02 -9.24
C LEU A 89 -7.67 16.00 -8.48
N LEU A 90 -6.64 15.51 -7.78
CA LEU A 90 -5.68 16.39 -7.11
C LEU A 90 -4.94 17.30 -8.10
N ASN A 91 -4.59 16.78 -9.28
CA ASN A 91 -3.96 17.59 -10.33
C ASN A 91 -4.91 18.67 -10.87
N LEU A 92 -6.15 18.30 -11.20
CA LEU A 92 -7.19 19.22 -11.70
C LEU A 92 -7.56 20.32 -10.69
N LEU A 93 -7.55 19.99 -9.40
CA LEU A 93 -7.83 20.94 -8.31
C LEU A 93 -6.63 21.85 -7.99
N GLY A 94 -5.52 21.75 -8.73
CA GLY A 94 -4.33 22.55 -8.47
C GLY A 94 -3.53 22.10 -7.25
N PHE A 95 -3.84 20.93 -6.69
CA PHE A 95 -3.09 20.28 -5.60
C PHE A 95 -1.99 19.34 -6.13
N GLY A 96 -1.67 19.41 -7.43
CA GLY A 96 -0.60 18.66 -8.06
C GLY A 96 0.80 19.14 -7.65
N TRP A 97 1.78 18.94 -8.52
CA TRP A 97 3.18 19.30 -8.34
C TRP A 97 3.44 20.82 -8.38
N PHE A 98 2.60 21.61 -7.73
CA PHE A 98 2.81 23.06 -7.64
C PHE A 98 3.76 23.36 -6.50
N ASP A 99 4.79 24.15 -6.82
CA ASP A 99 5.75 24.65 -5.84
C ASP A 99 5.01 25.36 -4.70
N SER A 100 5.42 25.04 -3.47
CA SER A 100 5.00 25.72 -2.26
C SER A 100 5.03 27.23 -2.52
N HIS A 101 3.89 27.91 -2.49
CA HIS A 101 3.89 29.34 -2.79
C HIS A 101 4.79 30.04 -1.75
N PRO A 102 5.80 30.81 -2.19
CA PRO A 102 6.68 31.53 -1.27
C PRO A 102 5.84 32.58 -0.52
N GLY A 103 5.51 32.28 0.75
CA GLY A 103 4.69 33.17 1.58
C GLY A 103 3.78 32.48 2.62
N PHE A 104 3.59 31.15 2.54
CA PHE A 104 2.81 30.45 3.57
C PHE A 104 3.57 30.33 4.90
N SER A 105 2.89 30.60 6.01
CA SER A 105 3.37 30.23 7.34
C SER A 105 3.38 28.70 7.50
N ASN A 106 4.18 28.17 8.44
CA ASN A 106 4.21 26.73 8.75
C ASN A 106 2.80 26.16 9.01
N LEU A 107 1.91 26.95 9.61
CA LEU A 107 0.51 26.58 9.83
C LEU A 107 -0.29 26.50 8.53
N GLY A 108 -0.06 27.42 7.59
CA GLY A 108 -0.70 27.40 6.27
C GLY A 108 -0.32 26.17 5.44
N LEU A 109 0.96 25.77 5.48
CA LEU A 109 1.41 24.53 4.84
C LEU A 109 0.78 23.29 5.48
N ALA A 110 0.66 23.24 6.81
CA ALA A 110 0.02 22.13 7.50
C ALA A 110 -1.47 21.99 7.16
N LEU A 111 -2.19 23.13 7.06
CA LEU A 111 -3.59 23.14 6.65
C LEU A 111 -3.76 22.69 5.19
N GLN A 112 -2.93 23.21 4.29
CA GLN A 112 -2.93 22.80 2.88
C GLN A 112 -2.66 21.30 2.73
N LEU A 113 -1.68 20.75 3.46
CA LEU A 113 -1.42 19.31 3.46
C LEU A 113 -2.62 18.50 4.00
N THR A 114 -3.27 18.99 5.05
CA THR A 114 -4.45 18.33 5.62
C THR A 114 -5.60 18.29 4.61
N GLU A 115 -5.83 19.39 3.90
CA GLU A 115 -6.84 19.48 2.84
C GLU A 115 -6.52 18.52 1.68
N MET A 116 -5.27 18.52 1.20
CA MET A 116 -4.81 17.61 0.14
C MET A 116 -5.02 16.14 0.52
N VAL A 117 -4.64 15.76 1.75
CA VAL A 117 -4.80 14.39 2.26
C VAL A 117 -6.28 14.03 2.40
N ALA A 118 -7.11 14.94 2.92
CA ALA A 118 -8.55 14.70 3.08
C ALA A 118 -9.24 14.52 1.72
N ILE A 119 -8.98 15.40 0.76
CA ILE A 119 -9.55 15.35 -0.59
C ILE A 119 -9.05 14.09 -1.32
N GLY A 120 -7.76 13.78 -1.23
CA GLY A 120 -7.17 12.57 -1.80
C GLY A 120 -7.81 11.30 -1.23
N ALA A 121 -7.95 11.21 0.10
CA ALA A 121 -8.57 10.06 0.75
C ALA A 121 -10.05 9.90 0.35
N ILE A 122 -10.83 10.98 0.37
CA ILE A 122 -12.25 10.95 0.02
C ILE A 122 -12.44 10.56 -1.45
N SER A 123 -11.67 11.15 -2.36
CA SER A 123 -11.74 10.82 -3.79
C SER A 123 -11.35 9.37 -4.07
N TYR A 124 -10.28 8.87 -3.44
CA TYR A 124 -9.87 7.48 -3.56
C TYR A 124 -10.93 6.51 -3.04
N VAL A 125 -11.43 6.70 -1.81
CA VAL A 125 -12.44 5.83 -1.20
C VAL A 125 -13.75 5.86 -2.00
N SER A 126 -14.23 7.04 -2.39
CA SER A 126 -15.45 7.16 -3.18
C SER A 126 -15.31 6.50 -4.56
N SER A 127 -14.19 6.69 -5.24
CA SER A 127 -13.94 6.05 -6.56
C SER A 127 -13.96 4.52 -6.45
N ILE A 128 -13.31 3.94 -5.44
CA ILE A 128 -13.31 2.49 -5.21
C ILE A 128 -14.71 1.98 -4.89
N LEU A 129 -15.46 2.67 -4.03
CA LEU A 129 -16.83 2.28 -3.69
C LEU A 129 -17.76 2.32 -4.90
N VAL A 130 -17.63 3.34 -5.74
CA VAL A 130 -18.40 3.47 -7.00
C VAL A 130 -18.02 2.35 -7.97
N LEU A 131 -16.72 2.10 -8.17
CA LEU A 131 -16.23 1.01 -9.02
C LEU A 131 -16.68 -0.36 -8.52
N TRP A 132 -16.69 -0.57 -7.19
CA TRP A 132 -17.18 -1.79 -6.56
C TRP A 132 -18.68 -1.97 -6.76
N TRP A 133 -19.46 -0.90 -6.64
CA TRP A 133 -20.91 -0.93 -6.85
C TRP A 133 -21.27 -1.21 -8.32
N ILE A 134 -20.60 -0.54 -9.26
CA ILE A 134 -20.77 -0.76 -10.71
C ILE A 134 -20.34 -2.18 -11.11
N SER A 135 -19.31 -2.74 -10.45
CA SER A 135 -18.85 -4.12 -10.70
C SER A 135 -19.80 -5.20 -10.16
N GLY A 136 -20.95 -4.84 -9.57
CA GLY A 136 -21.91 -5.82 -9.04
C GLY A 136 -21.53 -6.40 -7.67
N ARG A 137 -20.75 -5.68 -6.86
CA ARG A 137 -20.36 -6.07 -5.50
C ARG A 137 -19.67 -7.44 -5.41
N PRO A 138 -18.55 -7.65 -6.12
CA PRO A 138 -17.82 -8.91 -6.08
C PRO A 138 -17.33 -9.23 -4.66
N ASP A 139 -17.20 -10.53 -4.37
CA ASP A 139 -16.58 -11.02 -3.14
C ASP A 139 -15.12 -10.59 -3.07
N GLY A 140 -14.79 -9.83 -2.03
CA GLY A 140 -13.48 -9.20 -1.86
C GLY A 140 -13.34 -8.47 -0.53
N PRO A 141 -12.13 -7.93 -0.24
CA PRO A 141 -11.82 -7.26 1.02
C PRO A 141 -12.75 -6.08 1.33
N GLU A 142 -13.32 -5.43 0.31
CA GLU A 142 -14.29 -4.35 0.46
C GLU A 142 -15.61 -4.84 1.08
N ARG A 143 -16.06 -6.04 0.71
CA ARG A 143 -17.26 -6.67 1.29
C ARG A 143 -17.00 -7.09 2.73
N ASP A 144 -15.84 -7.67 3.01
CA ASP A 144 -15.43 -8.06 4.37
C ASP A 144 -15.36 -6.84 5.31
N LEU A 145 -14.82 -5.72 4.81
CA LEU A 145 -14.76 -4.47 5.56
C LEU A 145 -16.17 -3.92 5.86
N LEU A 146 -17.06 -3.91 4.87
CA LEU A 146 -18.44 -3.46 5.05
C LEU A 146 -19.22 -4.35 6.02
N ASP A 147 -19.04 -5.67 5.93
CA ASP A 147 -19.66 -6.63 6.85
C ASP A 147 -19.12 -6.46 8.28
N TYR A 148 -17.82 -6.19 8.44
CA TYR A 148 -17.23 -5.85 9.73
C TYR A 148 -17.82 -4.56 10.31
N LEU A 149 -17.87 -3.48 9.52
CA LEU A 149 -18.47 -2.20 9.94
C LEU A 149 -19.94 -2.36 10.33
N ARG A 150 -20.71 -3.15 9.57
CA ARG A 150 -22.11 -3.46 9.87
C ARG A 150 -22.24 -4.18 11.20
N ARG A 151 -21.38 -5.16 11.50
CA ARG A 151 -21.35 -5.87 12.79
C ARG A 151 -21.04 -4.94 13.95
N VAL A 152 -20.03 -4.08 13.80
CA VAL A 152 -19.67 -3.09 14.84
C VAL A 152 -20.81 -2.10 15.10
N MET A 153 -21.47 -1.62 14.04
CA MET A 153 -22.57 -0.68 14.15
C MET A 153 -23.81 -1.30 14.80
N ILE A 154 -24.11 -2.58 14.52
CA ILE A 154 -25.20 -3.32 15.18
C ILE A 154 -24.86 -3.60 16.65
N ALA A 155 -23.63 -4.02 16.95
CA ALA A 155 -23.18 -4.28 18.32
C ALA A 155 -23.24 -3.01 19.20
N ARG A 156 -22.89 -1.85 18.64
CA ARG A 156 -22.99 -0.55 19.34
C ARG A 156 -24.44 -0.13 19.58
N LYS A 157 -25.39 -0.55 18.74
CA LYS A 157 -26.82 -0.26 18.91
C LYS A 157 -27.51 -1.16 19.94
N GLY A 158 -26.93 -2.33 20.26
CA GLY A 158 -27.43 -3.27 21.26
C GLY A 158 -26.91 -3.07 22.69
N GLY A 159 -26.00 -2.11 22.92
CA GLY A 159 -25.41 -1.82 24.24
C GLY A 159 -26.08 -0.67 25.02
N HIS A 160 -27.22 -0.16 24.55
CA HIS A 160 -27.98 0.93 25.16
C HIS A 160 -29.45 0.56 25.44
N ALA A 161 -29.76 -0.73 25.54
CA ALA A 161 -31.07 -1.23 25.99
C ALA A 161 -30.95 -1.82 27.39
#